data_AF-A0A933S1L3-F1
#
_entry.id   AF-A0A933S1L3-F1
#
_cell.length_a   1.000
_cell.length_b   1.000
_cell.length_c   1.000
_cell.angle_alpha   90.00
_cell.angle_beta   90.00
_cell.angle_gamma   90.00
#
_symmetry.space_group_name_H-M   'P 1'
#
loop_
_entity.id
_entity.type
_entity.pdbx_description
1 polymer ?
#
loop_
_entity_poly.entity_id
_entity_poly.type
_entity_poly.pdbx_seq_one_letter_code
_entity_poly.pdbx_strand_id
1 'polypeptide(L)'
;MRDDDRRTYERRKWRQVAWHFAMGAVLGAGFAVVLLIGNYFGLARVIDTSEAPALVRIIFVVGMAGSFAFLTAITGFLFLLHED
;
A
#
# COMPACT_ATOMS: atom_id res chain seq x y z
N MET A 1 27.51 17.11 19.86
CA MET A 1 26.87 15.79 19.69
C MET A 1 25.37 15.90 19.90
N ARG A 2 24.61 16.66 19.08
CA ARG A 2 23.17 16.82 19.38
C ARG A 2 22.25 16.92 18.16
N ASP A 3 22.70 17.50 17.05
CA ASP A 3 21.84 17.63 15.86
C ASP A 3 22.02 16.50 14.83
N ASP A 4 23.24 15.99 14.64
CA ASP A 4 23.52 14.93 13.65
C ASP A 4 22.93 13.57 14.06
N ASP A 5 22.97 13.25 15.35
CA ASP A 5 22.38 12.01 15.90
C ASP A 5 20.85 12.04 15.79
N ARG A 6 20.23 13.20 16.05
CA ARG A 6 18.79 13.40 15.92
C ARG A 6 18.32 13.29 14.47
N ARG A 7 19.03 13.91 13.51
CA ARG A 7 18.73 13.76 12.07
C ARG A 7 18.84 12.31 11.61
N THR A 8 19.84 11.59 12.10
CA THR A 8 20.04 10.17 11.76
C THR A 8 18.93 9.30 12.32
N TYR A 9 18.50 9.57 13.55
CA TYR A 9 17.36 8.90 14.19
C TYR A 9 16.03 9.16 13.45
N GLU A 10 15.72 10.42 13.15
CA GLU A 10 14.52 10.79 12.38
C GLU A 10 14.50 10.11 10.99
N ARG A 11 15.63 10.08 10.28
CA ARG A 11 15.75 9.36 9.00
C ARG A 11 15.48 7.87 9.11
N ARG A 12 15.89 7.22 10.21
CA ARG A 12 15.61 5.79 10.45
C ARG A 12 14.11 5.54 10.64
N LYS A 13 13.43 6.40 11.41
CA LYS A 13 11.97 6.33 11.60
C LYS A 13 11.21 6.50 10.28
N TRP A 14 11.55 7.52 9.50
CA TRP A 14 10.94 7.74 8.18
C TRP A 14 11.19 6.56 7.22
N ARG A 15 12.38 5.95 7.27
CA ARG A 15 12.67 4.74 6.49
C ARG A 15 11.84 3.54 6.93
N GLN A 16 11.56 3.40 8.23
CA GLN A 16 10.70 2.33 8.74
C GLN A 16 9.25 2.51 8.30
N VAL A 17 8.71 3.73 8.34
CA VAL A 17 7.37 4.03 7.79
C VAL A 17 7.33 3.74 6.28
N ALA A 18 8.36 4.14 5.53
CA ALA A 18 8.45 3.87 4.09
C ALA A 18 8.46 2.36 3.78
N TRP A 19 9.09 1.54 4.62
CA TRP A 19 9.05 0.08 4.47
C TRP A 19 7.65 -0.49 4.71
N HIS A 20 6.92 0.01 5.71
CA HIS A 20 5.54 -0.42 5.94
C HIS A 20 4.64 -0.03 4.77
N PHE A 21 4.77 1.19 4.26
CA PHE A 21 4.06 1.64 3.06
C PHE A 21 4.34 0.72 1.86
N ALA A 22 5.62 0.43 1.59
CA ALA A 22 6.00 -0.45 0.49
C ALA A 22 5.43 -1.87 0.66
N MET A 23 5.46 -2.40 1.88
CA MET A 23 4.87 -3.71 2.20
C MET A 23 3.36 -3.70 1.93
N GLY A 24 2.63 -2.69 2.41
CA GLY A 24 1.21 -2.57 2.13
C GLY A 24 0.90 -2.43 0.65
N ALA A 25 1.67 -1.62 -0.09
CA ALA A 25 1.49 -1.47 -1.54
C ALA A 25 1.61 -2.81 -2.27
N VAL A 26 2.65 -3.60 -1.95
CA VAL A 26 2.88 -4.91 -2.56
C VAL A 26 1.77 -5.90 -2.20
N LEU A 27 1.36 -5.94 -0.93
CA LEU A 27 0.28 -6.82 -0.48
C LEU A 27 -1.06 -6.44 -1.11
N GLY A 28 -1.39 -5.16 -1.17
CA GLY A 28 -2.63 -4.67 -1.79
C GLY A 28 -2.67 -4.92 -3.29
N ALA A 29 -1.55 -4.73 -4.00
CA ALA A 29 -1.45 -5.07 -5.43
C ALA A 29 -1.61 -6.58 -5.65
N GLY A 30 -0.92 -7.42 -4.87
CA GLY A 30 -1.04 -8.87 -4.94
C GLY A 30 -2.48 -9.34 -4.65
N PHE A 31 -3.12 -8.77 -3.64
CA PHE A 31 -4.51 -9.06 -3.31
C PHE A 31 -5.47 -8.68 -4.44
N ALA A 32 -5.28 -7.52 -5.08
CA ALA A 32 -6.07 -7.13 -6.25
C ALA A 32 -5.92 -8.10 -7.42
N VAL A 33 -4.70 -8.61 -7.67
CA VAL A 33 -4.47 -9.62 -8.71
C VAL A 33 -5.21 -10.92 -8.39
N VAL A 34 -5.16 -11.39 -7.13
CA VAL A 34 -5.89 -12.59 -6.70
C VAL A 34 -7.40 -12.42 -6.92
N LEU A 35 -7.96 -11.25 -6.59
CA LEU A 35 -9.38 -10.95 -6.81
C LEU A 35 -9.77 -11.02 -8.29
N LEU A 36 -8.92 -10.49 -9.17
CA LEU A 36 -9.16 -10.50 -10.62
C LEU A 36 -9.02 -11.91 -11.22
N ILE A 37 -7.97 -12.66 -10.87
CA ILE A 37 -7.74 -14.01 -11.39
C ILE A 37 -8.87 -14.95 -10.96
N GLY A 38 -9.29 -14.89 -9.70
CA GLY A 38 -10.40 -15.71 -9.21
C GLY A 38 -11.78 -15.25 -9.68
N ASN A 39 -11.86 -14.14 -10.42
CA ASN A 39 -13.11 -13.47 -10.80
C ASN A 39 -14.06 -13.34 -9.59
N TYR A 40 -13.50 -13.01 -8.43
CA TYR A 40 -14.27 -12.88 -7.20
C TYR A 40 -15.32 -11.79 -7.38
N PHE A 41 -16.56 -12.06 -6.95
CA PHE A 41 -17.70 -11.16 -7.12
C PHE A 41 -18.02 -10.79 -8.58
N GLY A 42 -17.48 -11.52 -9.56
CA GLY A 42 -17.63 -11.20 -10.98
C GLY A 42 -16.81 -9.99 -11.43
N LEU A 43 -15.83 -9.54 -10.63
CA LEU A 43 -15.05 -8.33 -10.88
C LEU A 43 -14.36 -8.34 -12.25
N ALA A 44 -13.69 -9.43 -12.61
CA ALA A 44 -12.99 -9.49 -13.90
C ALA A 44 -13.98 -9.39 -15.07
N ARG A 45 -15.13 -10.06 -14.98
CA ARG A 45 -16.19 -9.96 -16.00
C ARG A 45 -16.75 -8.53 -16.10
N VAL A 46 -17.04 -7.88 -14.98
CA VAL A 46 -17.55 -6.49 -14.97
C VAL A 46 -16.56 -5.53 -15.63
N ILE A 47 -15.28 -5.67 -15.27
CA ILE A 47 -14.23 -4.83 -15.83
C ILE A 47 -14.05 -5.09 -17.34
N ASP A 48 -14.15 -6.34 -17.78
CA ASP A 48 -14.02 -6.69 -19.20
C ASP A 48 -15.18 -6.19 -20.06
N THR A 49 -16.36 -5.97 -19.46
CA THR A 49 -17.52 -5.37 -20.13
C THR A 49 -17.52 -3.84 -20.10
N SER A 50 -16.55 -3.19 -19.44
CA SER A 50 -16.46 -1.73 -19.39
C SER A 50 -15.92 -1.13 -20.69
N GLU A 51 -16.17 0.17 -20.91
CA GLU A 51 -15.68 0.88 -22.11
C GLU A 51 -14.14 0.93 -22.19
N ALA A 52 -13.45 0.89 -21.04
CA ALA A 52 -11.99 0.96 -20.96
C ALA A 52 -11.42 -0.07 -19.95
N PRO A 53 -11.43 -1.37 -20.29
CA PRO A 53 -11.09 -2.45 -19.35
C PRO A 53 -9.69 -2.31 -18.75
N ALA A 54 -8.69 -1.95 -19.58
CA ALA A 54 -7.32 -1.78 -19.11
C ALA A 54 -7.18 -0.65 -18.08
N LEU A 55 -7.83 0.49 -18.32
CA LEU A 55 -7.78 1.62 -17.40
C LEU A 55 -8.46 1.28 -16.08
N VAL A 56 -9.64 0.64 -16.12
CA VAL A 56 -10.37 0.23 -14.91
C VAL A 56 -9.58 -0.79 -14.10
N ARG A 57 -8.92 -1.77 -14.77
CA ARG A 57 -8.01 -2.72 -14.08
C ARG A 57 -6.87 -1.99 -13.36
N ILE A 58 -6.23 -1.02 -14.02
CA ILE A 58 -5.14 -0.24 -13.42
C ILE A 58 -5.65 0.54 -12.21
N ILE A 59 -6.76 1.25 -12.34
CA ILE A 59 -7.35 2.03 -11.24
C ILE A 59 -7.70 1.12 -10.06
N PHE A 60 -8.27 -0.05 -10.34
CA PHE A 60 -8.61 -1.03 -9.29
C PHE A 60 -7.35 -1.50 -8.54
N VAL A 61 -6.32 -1.95 -9.26
CA VAL A 61 -5.08 -2.44 -8.64
C VAL A 61 -4.37 -1.32 -7.87
N VAL A 62 -4.27 -0.11 -8.45
CA VAL A 62 -3.64 1.05 -7.81
C VAL A 62 -4.44 1.49 -6.58
N GLY A 63 -5.76 1.51 -6.66
CA GLY A 63 -6.64 1.84 -5.54
C GLY A 63 -6.45 0.88 -4.37
N MET A 64 -6.47 -0.43 -4.65
CA MET A 64 -6.25 -1.47 -3.63
C MET A 64 -4.84 -1.39 -3.02
N ALA A 65 -3.81 -1.24 -3.85
CA ALA A 65 -2.43 -1.07 -3.40
C ALA A 65 -2.30 0.18 -2.51
N GLY A 66 -2.87 1.31 -2.94
CA GLY A 66 -2.85 2.57 -2.20
C GLY A 66 -3.55 2.46 -0.84
N SER A 67 -4.72 1.83 -0.78
CA SER A 67 -5.44 1.62 0.48
C SER A 67 -4.62 0.81 1.49
N PHE A 68 -4.01 -0.30 1.05
CA PHE A 68 -3.17 -1.13 1.91
C PHE A 68 -1.88 -0.41 2.31
N ALA A 69 -1.24 0.29 1.38
CA ALA A 69 -0.04 1.08 1.64
C ALA A 69 -0.29 2.16 2.69
N PHE A 70 -1.44 2.84 2.60
CA PHE A 70 -1.82 3.88 3.55
C PHE A 70 -2.11 3.30 4.94
N LEU A 71 -2.92 2.25 5.03
CA LEU A 71 -3.25 1.59 6.30
C LEU A 71 -1.99 1.07 7.01
N THR A 72 -1.13 0.35 6.29
CA THR A 72 0.12 -0.19 6.86
C THR A 72 1.10 0.91 7.27
N ALA A 73 1.20 2.00 6.50
CA ALA A 73 2.02 3.16 6.88
C ALA A 73 1.52 3.82 8.16
N ILE A 74 0.19 3.99 8.33
CA ILE A 74 -0.40 4.49 9.58
C ILE A 74 -0.08 3.53 10.73
N THR A 75 -0.26 2.23 10.54
CA THR A 75 0.05 1.23 11.57
C THR A 75 1.52 1.28 11.98
N GLY A 76 2.45 1.33 11.02
CA GLY A 76 3.88 1.47 11.30
C GLY A 76 4.23 2.79 12.00
N PHE A 77 3.54 3.87 11.64
CA PHE A 77 3.68 5.16 12.32
C PHE A 77 3.15 5.13 13.76
N LEU A 78 2.01 4.48 14.01
CA LEU A 78 1.44 4.32 15.35
C LEU A 78 2.34 3.49 16.26
N PHE A 79 2.94 2.40 15.75
CA PHE A 79 3.92 1.62 16.52
C PHE A 79 5.15 2.46 16.88
N LEU A 80 5.66 3.26 15.94
CA LEU A 80 6.77 4.17 16.18
C LEU A 80 6.49 5.27 17.23
N LEU A 81 5.22 5.65 17.40
CA LEU A 81 4.79 6.60 18.43
C LEU A 81 4.62 5.94 19.81
N HIS A 82 4.42 4.63 19.86
CA HIS A 82 4.24 3.87 21.11
C HIS A 82 5.56 3.31 21.66
N GLU A 83 6.60 3.20 20.83
CA GLU A 83 7.95 2.78 21.23
C GLU A 83 8.79 3.90 21.88
N ASP A 84 8.29 5.15 21.88
CA ASP A 84 8.87 6.31 22.60
C ASP A 84 8.13 6.55 23.93
#